data_AF-A0A016SNJ5-F1
#
_entry.id   AF-A0A016SNJ5-F1
#
_cell.length_a   1.000
_cell.length_b   1.000
_cell.length_c   1.000
_cell.angle_alpha   90.00
_cell.angle_beta   90.00
_cell.angle_gamma   90.00
#
_symmetry.space_group_name_H-M   'P 1'
#
loop_
_entity.id
_entity.type
_entity.pdbx_description
1 polymer ?
#
loop_
_entity_poly.entity_id
_entity_poly.type
_entity_poly.pdbx_seq_one_letter_code
_entity_poly.pdbx_strand_id
1 'polypeptide(L)'
;MFQLSPYDSALDDICYNILDLFCTTTVEKDFSGVLFSESTDRTCQWQWIPEGSVVFSYGRHYEIFFELELRKITSNCCFIFGLNDMEQSQKTQLRLSELCAKSRRAKINGTTGEESNKYTTDYLMDLNDLGKVEILRMDIEGDGMDSLPEFLEKHHPAQILTTMHYSPPKMASLLNLFSRQGYWLFSHEIDGMFHDICAFSFIHISGFTRYGAVPLARFLS
;
A
#
# COMPACT_ATOMS: atom_id res chain seq x y z
N MET A 1 7.23 -21.12 -34.30
CA MET A 1 5.85 -20.59 -34.21
C MET A 1 5.28 -21.16 -32.92
N PHE A 2 5.45 -20.44 -31.81
CA PHE A 2 4.96 -20.89 -30.50
C PHE A 2 3.48 -20.54 -30.41
N GLN A 3 2.63 -21.55 -30.22
CA GLN A 3 1.22 -21.37 -29.94
C GLN A 3 1.09 -20.96 -28.47
N LEU A 4 0.67 -19.71 -28.25
CA LEU A 4 0.28 -19.20 -26.93
C LEU A 4 -0.93 -19.99 -26.41
N SER A 5 -0.94 -20.26 -25.11
CA SER A 5 -2.02 -20.95 -24.42
C SER A 5 -3.27 -20.08 -24.42
N PRO A 6 -4.50 -20.62 -24.53
CA PRO A 6 -5.73 -19.84 -24.42
C PRO A 6 -5.89 -19.14 -23.06
N TYR A 7 -5.09 -19.50 -22.04
CA TYR A 7 -5.02 -18.81 -20.75
C TYR A 7 -4.24 -17.49 -20.76
N ASP A 8 -3.35 -17.26 -21.75
CA ASP A 8 -2.59 -16.00 -21.84
C ASP A 8 -3.49 -14.83 -22.27
N SER A 9 -4.56 -15.09 -23.02
CA SER A 9 -5.48 -14.04 -23.50
C SER A 9 -6.37 -13.41 -22.41
N ALA A 10 -6.64 -14.14 -21.31
CA ALA A 10 -7.49 -13.63 -20.23
C ALA A 10 -6.72 -12.74 -19.25
N LEU A 11 -5.41 -12.92 -19.10
CA LEU A 11 -4.55 -12.02 -18.33
C LEU A 11 -4.32 -10.71 -19.07
N ASP A 12 -4.17 -10.76 -20.40
CA ASP A 12 -4.12 -9.56 -21.23
C ASP A 12 -5.41 -8.74 -21.09
N ASP A 13 -6.60 -9.36 -21.19
CA ASP A 13 -7.89 -8.65 -21.06
C ASP A 13 -8.19 -8.09 -19.66
N ILE A 14 -7.60 -8.64 -18.59
CA ILE A 14 -7.73 -8.10 -17.23
C ILE A 14 -6.75 -6.93 -17.01
N CYS A 15 -5.56 -6.97 -17.64
CA CYS A 15 -4.58 -5.90 -17.58
C CYS A 15 -4.98 -4.65 -18.41
N TYR A 16 -5.84 -4.80 -19.42
CA TYR A 16 -6.33 -3.68 -20.22
C TYR A 16 -7.38 -2.78 -19.53
N ASN A 17 -7.74 -3.05 -18.28
CA ASN A 17 -8.79 -2.30 -17.56
C ASN A 17 -8.30 -1.58 -16.29
N ILE A 18 -7.02 -1.20 -16.30
CA ILE A 18 -6.35 -0.52 -15.19
C ILE A 18 -6.58 0.99 -15.30
N LEU A 19 -7.09 1.57 -14.22
CA LEU A 19 -7.22 3.03 -14.05
C LEU A 19 -5.81 3.62 -14.02
N ASP A 20 -5.42 4.32 -15.08
CA ASP A 20 -4.22 5.13 -15.06
C ASP A 20 -4.53 6.51 -14.48
N LEU A 21 -3.76 6.89 -13.47
CA LEU A 21 -3.74 8.23 -12.91
C LEU A 21 -2.33 8.78 -13.05
N PHE A 22 -2.21 10.00 -13.57
CA PHE A 22 -0.92 10.67 -13.68
C PHE A 22 -0.70 11.47 -12.40
N CYS A 23 0.24 11.05 -11.56
CA CYS A 23 0.81 11.94 -10.56
C CYS A 23 1.62 12.98 -11.30
N THR A 24 1.16 14.23 -11.36
CA THR A 24 1.84 15.27 -12.15
C THR A 24 3.26 15.45 -11.67
N THR A 25 4.22 14.99 -12.48
CA THR A 25 5.40 15.80 -12.74
C THR A 25 5.07 16.60 -13.99
N THR A 26 5.04 17.91 -13.81
CA THR A 26 5.01 18.91 -14.86
C THR A 26 5.98 18.50 -15.96
N VAL A 27 5.50 18.48 -17.19
CA VAL A 27 6.34 18.63 -18.37
C VAL A 27 7.30 19.79 -18.09
N GLU A 28 8.61 19.50 -18.06
CA GLU A 28 9.74 20.39 -17.74
C GLU A 28 10.44 20.11 -16.40
N LYS A 29 11.55 19.37 -16.55
CA LYS A 29 12.71 19.19 -15.67
C LYS A 29 12.67 18.01 -14.72
N ASP A 30 13.41 16.99 -15.16
CA ASP A 30 14.07 15.94 -14.39
C ASP A 30 13.20 14.83 -13.79
N PHE A 31 13.33 13.65 -14.41
CA PHE A 31 12.90 12.32 -13.97
C PHE A 31 13.23 12.03 -12.49
N SER A 32 12.43 12.51 -11.54
CA SER A 32 12.68 12.27 -10.11
C SER A 32 11.45 12.13 -9.20
N GLY A 33 10.24 12.17 -9.76
CA GLY A 33 8.98 12.26 -8.99
C GLY A 33 8.35 10.95 -8.50
N VAL A 34 8.96 9.79 -8.73
CA VAL A 34 8.42 8.48 -8.31
C VAL A 34 9.50 7.75 -7.52
N LEU A 35 9.15 7.34 -6.28
CA LEU A 35 10.02 6.53 -5.45
C LEU A 35 10.00 5.10 -6.00
N PHE A 36 11.13 4.66 -6.55
CA PHE A 36 11.37 3.25 -6.85
C PHE A 36 12.09 2.66 -5.63
N SER A 37 11.33 1.99 -4.77
CA SER A 37 11.93 0.97 -3.94
C SER A 37 12.22 -0.23 -4.86
N GLU A 38 13.31 -0.98 -4.63
CA GLU A 38 13.55 -2.26 -5.34
C GLU A 38 12.40 -3.28 -5.11
N SER A 39 11.44 -2.95 -4.25
CA SER A 39 10.10 -3.51 -4.21
C SER A 39 9.08 -2.48 -4.69
N THR A 40 8.45 -2.73 -5.84
CA THR A 40 7.02 -2.59 -6.23
C THR A 40 6.08 -1.52 -5.62
N ASP A 41 6.38 -0.94 -4.47
CA ASP A 41 5.62 0.08 -3.76
C ASP A 41 5.92 1.49 -4.29
N ARG A 42 4.94 2.13 -4.94
CA ARG A 42 5.08 3.49 -5.46
C ARG A 42 4.25 4.47 -4.68
N THR A 43 4.86 5.53 -4.15
CA THR A 43 4.14 6.65 -3.54
C THR A 43 3.97 7.78 -4.55
N CYS A 44 2.78 8.35 -4.62
CA CYS A 44 2.52 9.56 -5.39
C CYS A 44 3.11 10.75 -4.63
N GLN A 45 4.08 11.44 -5.26
CA GLN A 45 4.71 12.66 -4.74
C GLN A 45 5.06 12.60 -3.23
N TRP A 46 5.94 11.68 -2.86
CA TRP A 46 6.39 11.47 -1.48
C TRP A 46 6.88 12.75 -0.77
N GLN A 47 7.37 13.73 -1.52
CA GLN A 47 7.81 15.03 -0.99
C GLN A 47 6.68 15.81 -0.33
N TRP A 48 5.43 15.49 -0.70
CA TRP A 48 4.24 16.22 -0.30
C TRP A 48 3.47 15.50 0.82
N ILE A 49 4.07 14.47 1.41
CA ILE A 49 3.56 13.87 2.65
C ILE A 49 3.60 14.94 3.75
N PRO A 50 2.45 15.27 4.37
CA PRO A 50 2.43 16.29 5.43
C PRO A 50 3.32 15.92 6.61
N GLU A 51 3.99 16.91 7.19
CA GLU A 51 4.75 16.71 8.42
C GLU A 51 3.85 16.25 9.57
N GLY A 52 4.36 15.33 10.39
CA GLY A 52 3.62 14.68 11.47
C GLY A 52 2.65 13.59 11.02
N SER A 53 2.62 13.25 9.73
CA SER A 53 1.76 12.17 9.20
C SER A 53 2.12 10.80 9.78
N VAL A 54 1.15 9.91 9.81
CA VAL A 54 1.32 8.52 10.26
C VAL A 54 1.34 7.59 9.05
N VAL A 55 2.30 6.68 9.03
CA VAL A 55 2.42 5.62 8.05
C VAL A 55 2.26 4.28 8.76
N PHE A 56 1.24 3.52 8.38
CA PHE A 56 1.08 2.13 8.78
C PHE A 56 1.74 1.26 7.74
N SER A 57 2.81 0.57 8.12
CA SER A 57 3.52 -0.36 7.25
C SER A 57 3.40 -1.77 7.79
N TYR A 58 2.48 -2.52 7.19
CA TYR A 58 2.35 -3.95 7.38
C TYR A 58 3.24 -4.65 6.36
N GLY A 59 4.46 -4.99 6.77
CA GLY A 59 5.51 -5.44 5.86
C GLY A 59 5.95 -6.88 6.09
N ARG A 60 6.71 -7.40 5.12
CA ARG A 60 7.36 -8.72 5.17
C ARG A 60 8.35 -8.85 6.32
N HIS A 61 8.50 -10.08 6.79
CA HIS A 61 9.38 -10.43 7.91
C HIS A 61 10.84 -10.04 7.64
N TYR A 62 11.46 -9.28 8.56
CA TYR A 62 12.82 -8.75 8.50
C TYR A 62 13.17 -7.77 7.36
N GLU A 63 12.21 -7.35 6.56
CA GLU A 63 12.42 -6.37 5.49
C GLU A 63 11.90 -4.99 5.95
N ILE A 64 12.81 -4.02 6.05
CA ILE A 64 12.49 -2.64 6.47
C ILE A 64 12.93 -1.59 5.44
N PHE A 65 13.05 -2.01 4.17
CA PHE A 65 13.62 -1.18 3.12
C PHE A 65 12.72 0.02 2.78
N PHE A 66 11.40 -0.20 2.73
CA PHE A 66 10.42 0.85 2.52
C PHE A 66 10.56 1.95 3.59
N GLU A 67 10.62 1.57 4.86
CA GLU A 67 10.73 2.49 5.99
C GLU A 67 12.04 3.27 5.94
N LEU A 68 13.15 2.61 5.58
CA LEU A 68 14.46 3.22 5.42
C LEU A 68 14.49 4.26 4.30
N GLU A 69 14.02 3.89 3.10
CA GLU A 69 14.01 4.79 1.96
C GLU A 69 13.02 5.95 2.18
N LEU A 70 11.81 5.68 2.69
CA LEU A 70 10.84 6.72 3.00
C LEU A 70 11.43 7.74 3.98
N ARG A 71 12.11 7.30 5.03
CA ARG A 71 12.79 8.17 6.01
C ARG A 71 13.88 9.03 5.40
N LYS A 72 14.79 8.40 4.64
CA LYS A 72 15.92 9.06 3.97
C LYS A 72 15.44 10.18 3.06
N ILE A 73 14.33 9.92 2.38
CA ILE A 73 13.83 10.74 1.30
C ILE A 73 12.93 11.86 1.86
N THR A 74 12.08 11.56 2.84
CA THR A 74 11.18 12.56 3.48
C THR A 74 11.83 13.38 4.58
N SER A 75 13.11 13.19 4.88
CA SER A 75 13.82 13.88 5.97
C SER A 75 13.08 13.78 7.32
N ASN A 76 12.56 12.59 7.64
CA ASN A 76 11.82 12.28 8.86
C ASN A 76 10.44 12.95 9.04
N CYS A 77 9.75 13.34 7.96
CA CYS A 77 8.48 14.06 8.08
C CYS A 77 7.33 13.26 8.74
N CYS A 78 7.40 11.93 8.78
CA CYS A 78 6.30 11.08 9.25
C CYS A 78 6.69 10.13 10.38
N PHE A 79 5.71 9.68 11.16
CA PHE A 79 5.84 8.60 12.14
C PHE A 79 5.45 7.26 11.50
N ILE A 80 6.33 6.27 11.62
CA ILE A 80 6.14 4.96 11.00
C ILE A 80 5.78 3.94 12.08
N PHE A 81 4.68 3.22 11.87
CA PHE A 81 4.29 2.06 12.65
C PHE A 81 4.47 0.80 11.78
N GLY A 82 5.56 0.08 12.04
CA GLY A 82 5.86 -1.20 11.43
C GLY A 82 5.09 -2.32 12.14
N LEU A 83 4.32 -3.07 11.38
CA LEU A 83 3.49 -4.16 11.87
C LEU A 83 3.90 -5.45 11.14
N ASN A 84 4.01 -6.56 11.86
CA ASN A 84 4.37 -7.86 11.29
C ASN A 84 3.74 -9.00 12.10
N ASP A 85 3.35 -10.11 11.47
CA ASP A 85 2.74 -11.24 12.17
C ASP A 85 3.73 -12.03 13.05
N MET A 86 5.02 -11.83 12.81
CA MET A 86 6.14 -12.35 13.59
C MET A 86 6.92 -11.22 14.28
N GLU A 87 7.63 -11.60 15.34
CA GLU A 87 8.50 -10.66 16.06
C GLU A 87 9.71 -10.30 15.19
N GLN A 88 9.98 -9.00 15.02
CA GLN A 88 11.15 -8.55 14.27
C GLN A 88 12.44 -8.92 15.00
N SER A 89 13.52 -9.16 14.26
CA SER A 89 14.82 -9.49 14.87
C SER A 89 15.29 -8.31 15.73
N GLN A 90 16.06 -8.57 16.80
CA GLN A 90 16.59 -7.48 17.64
C GLN A 90 17.34 -6.42 16.82
N LYS A 91 18.09 -6.86 15.80
CA LYS A 91 18.79 -5.96 14.86
C LYS A 91 17.81 -5.07 14.08
N THR A 92 16.71 -5.64 13.60
CA THR A 92 15.68 -4.90 12.87
C THR A 92 14.94 -3.92 13.79
N GLN A 93 14.60 -4.34 15.01
CA GLN A 93 13.96 -3.47 16.01
C GLN A 93 14.85 -2.27 16.38
N LEU A 94 16.16 -2.51 16.61
CA LEU A 94 17.13 -1.45 16.86
C LEU A 94 17.16 -0.45 15.70
N ARG A 95 17.23 -0.95 14.47
CA ARG A 95 17.25 -0.09 13.28
C ARG A 95 15.94 0.68 13.08
N LEU A 96 14.79 0.10 13.38
CA LEU A 96 13.50 0.81 13.37
C LEU A 96 13.44 1.89 14.47
N SER A 97 14.00 1.61 15.66
CA SER A 97 14.03 2.58 16.75
C SER A 97 14.91 3.80 16.44
N GLU A 98 16.04 3.60 15.74
CA GLU A 98 16.89 4.68 15.22
C GLU A 98 16.16 5.55 14.20
N LEU A 99 15.14 5.00 13.54
CA LEU A 99 14.28 5.70 12.58
C LEU A 99 13.03 6.28 13.24
N CYS A 100 12.96 6.42 14.56
CA CYS A 100 11.75 6.84 15.27
C CYS A 100 10.49 6.08 14.82
N ALA A 101 10.65 4.82 14.41
CA ALA A 101 9.57 3.93 14.01
C ALA A 101 9.26 3.00 15.18
N LYS A 102 7.98 2.72 15.39
CA LYS A 102 7.53 1.70 16.36
C LYS A 102 7.28 0.40 15.60
N SER A 103 7.80 -0.71 16.11
CA SER A 103 7.47 -2.03 15.60
C SER A 103 6.57 -2.79 16.57
N ARG A 104 5.60 -3.54 16.06
CA ARG A 104 4.79 -4.44 16.87
C ARG A 104 4.50 -5.73 16.11
N ARG A 105 4.52 -6.85 16.84
CA ARG A 105 3.91 -8.08 16.38
C ARG A 105 2.37 -7.95 16.36
N ALA A 106 1.79 -7.99 15.18
CA ALA A 106 0.36 -7.93 14.94
C ALA A 106 0.04 -8.65 13.63
N LYS A 107 -0.99 -9.49 13.62
CA LYS A 107 -1.59 -10.05 12.41
C LYS A 107 -2.91 -9.32 12.15
N ILE A 108 -3.03 -8.66 11.00
CA ILE A 108 -4.28 -7.97 10.64
C ILE A 108 -5.37 -9.02 10.43
N ASN A 109 -6.55 -8.76 10.99
CA ASN A 109 -7.70 -9.66 10.93
C ASN A 109 -9.03 -8.88 11.01
N GLY A 110 -10.14 -9.54 10.69
CA GLY A 110 -11.49 -9.02 10.89
C GLY A 110 -11.89 -8.84 12.36
N THR A 111 -11.18 -9.48 13.30
CA THR A 111 -11.46 -9.41 14.73
C THR A 111 -10.19 -9.24 15.57
N THR A 112 -10.33 -8.67 16.76
CA THR A 112 -9.23 -8.51 17.72
C THR A 112 -9.20 -9.64 18.75
N GLY A 113 -8.02 -10.23 18.93
CA GLY A 113 -7.71 -11.21 19.96
C GLY A 113 -6.25 -11.07 20.37
N GLU A 114 -6.00 -10.32 21.46
CA GLU A 114 -4.66 -9.95 21.93
C GLU A 114 -3.76 -11.16 22.19
N GLU A 115 -4.30 -12.22 22.82
CA GLU A 115 -3.57 -13.46 23.10
C GLU A 115 -3.06 -14.15 21.82
N SER A 116 -3.81 -14.02 20.73
CA SER A 116 -3.48 -14.57 19.42
C SER A 116 -2.69 -13.60 18.53
N ASN A 117 -2.40 -12.40 19.03
CA ASN A 117 -1.81 -11.29 18.27
C ASN A 117 -2.57 -10.95 16.98
N LYS A 118 -3.88 -11.16 16.97
CA LYS A 118 -4.76 -10.77 15.84
C LYS A 118 -5.45 -9.46 16.19
N TYR A 119 -5.45 -8.51 15.27
CA TYR A 119 -5.98 -7.17 15.53
C TYR A 119 -6.68 -6.62 14.29
N THR A 120 -7.77 -5.88 14.50
CA THR A 120 -8.27 -4.97 13.47
C THR A 120 -7.34 -3.75 13.37
N THR A 121 -7.29 -3.13 12.19
CA THR A 121 -6.47 -1.92 11.98
C THR A 121 -6.97 -0.76 12.85
N ASP A 122 -8.28 -0.64 13.06
CA ASP A 122 -8.89 0.31 13.99
C ASP A 122 -8.36 0.18 15.42
N TYR A 123 -8.36 -1.04 15.96
CA TYR A 123 -7.85 -1.28 17.31
C TYR A 123 -6.37 -0.89 17.44
N LEU A 124 -5.56 -1.14 16.40
CA LEU A 124 -4.16 -0.73 16.39
C LEU A 124 -3.99 0.80 16.33
N MET A 125 -4.91 1.52 15.69
CA MET A 125 -4.92 2.99 15.73
C MET A 125 -5.26 3.48 17.13
N ASP A 126 -6.35 2.99 17.72
CA ASP A 126 -6.82 3.38 19.05
C ASP A 126 -5.76 3.11 20.13
N LEU A 127 -5.11 1.94 20.08
CA LEU A 127 -4.09 1.55 21.04
C LEU A 127 -2.81 2.41 20.97
N ASN A 128 -2.61 3.14 19.88
CA ASN A 128 -1.47 4.03 19.71
C ASN A 128 -1.88 5.52 19.71
N ASP A 129 -3.11 5.84 20.13
CA ASP A 129 -3.70 7.18 20.12
C ASP A 129 -3.58 7.88 18.74
N LEU A 130 -3.85 7.13 17.67
CA LEU A 130 -3.71 7.61 16.29
C LEU A 130 -5.07 8.04 15.73
N GLY A 131 -5.22 9.34 15.46
CA GLY A 131 -6.46 9.87 14.88
C GLY A 131 -6.57 9.73 13.36
N LYS A 132 -5.46 9.50 12.65
CA LYS A 132 -5.43 9.40 11.18
C LYS A 132 -4.20 8.64 10.71
N VAL A 133 -4.38 7.84 9.65
CA VAL A 133 -3.29 7.26 8.85
C VAL A 133 -3.23 7.98 7.50
N GLU A 134 -2.05 8.44 7.10
CA GLU A 134 -1.85 9.10 5.81
C GLU A 134 -1.53 8.09 4.71
N ILE A 135 -0.68 7.10 5.02
CA ILE A 135 -0.30 6.03 4.09
C ILE A 135 -0.53 4.69 4.79
N LEU A 136 -1.30 3.82 4.13
CA LEU A 136 -1.46 2.43 4.51
C LEU A 136 -0.69 1.55 3.54
N ARG A 137 0.39 0.93 4.00
CA ARG A 137 1.13 -0.10 3.28
C ARG A 137 0.79 -1.46 3.86
N MET A 138 0.36 -2.40 3.03
CA MET A 138 0.03 -3.75 3.50
C MET A 138 0.17 -4.85 2.46
N ASP A 139 0.78 -5.95 2.84
CA ASP A 139 0.66 -7.21 2.11
C ASP A 139 -0.68 -7.87 2.44
N ILE A 140 -1.50 -8.11 1.42
CA ILE A 140 -2.82 -8.71 1.56
C ILE A 140 -2.75 -10.16 1.10
N GLU A 141 -2.83 -11.05 2.08
CA GLU A 141 -2.90 -12.49 1.92
C GLU A 141 -3.97 -13.09 2.85
N GLY A 142 -4.61 -14.19 2.42
CA GLY A 142 -5.58 -14.92 3.25
C GLY A 142 -6.75 -14.06 3.76
N ASP A 143 -6.99 -14.08 5.08
CA ASP A 143 -8.08 -13.36 5.78
C ASP A 143 -7.78 -11.88 6.03
N GLY A 144 -6.66 -11.33 5.51
CA GLY A 144 -6.26 -9.93 5.68
C GLY A 144 -7.24 -8.90 5.10
N MET A 145 -8.32 -9.37 4.46
CA MET A 145 -9.34 -8.58 3.81
C MET A 145 -10.57 -8.29 4.67
N ASP A 146 -10.82 -9.02 5.75
CA ASP A 146 -12.14 -8.99 6.39
C ASP A 146 -12.46 -7.65 7.07
N SER A 147 -11.46 -6.94 7.61
CA SER A 147 -11.62 -5.61 8.23
C SER A 147 -11.28 -4.44 7.32
N LEU A 148 -10.68 -4.69 6.15
CA LEU A 148 -10.19 -3.60 5.29
C LEU A 148 -11.32 -2.70 4.77
N PRO A 149 -12.49 -3.21 4.31
CA PRO A 149 -13.54 -2.34 3.77
C PRO A 149 -14.08 -1.34 4.77
N GLU A 150 -14.38 -1.79 6.01
CA GLU A 150 -14.85 -0.92 7.09
C GLU A 150 -13.79 0.10 7.49
N PHE A 151 -12.53 -0.33 7.57
CA PHE A 151 -11.40 0.56 7.85
C PHE A 151 -11.28 1.69 6.82
N LEU A 152 -11.39 1.37 5.53
CA LEU A 152 -11.28 2.36 4.45
C LEU A 152 -12.44 3.35 4.44
N GLU A 153 -13.66 2.90 4.71
CA GLU A 153 -14.85 3.75 4.82
C GLU A 153 -14.76 4.73 6.00
N LYS A 154 -14.04 4.37 7.07
CA LYS A 154 -13.89 5.22 8.25
C LYS A 154 -12.71 6.19 8.13
N HIS A 155 -11.53 5.70 7.74
CA HIS A 155 -10.28 6.45 7.91
C HIS A 155 -9.74 7.09 6.64
N HIS A 156 -10.11 6.58 5.47
CA HIS A 156 -9.67 7.06 4.16
C HIS A 156 -8.19 7.48 4.11
N PRO A 157 -7.21 6.55 4.33
CA PRO A 157 -5.81 6.85 4.08
C PRO A 157 -5.62 7.53 2.72
N ALA A 158 -4.75 8.54 2.64
CA ALA A 158 -4.56 9.28 1.41
C ALA A 158 -3.94 8.41 0.30
N GLN A 159 -3.04 7.50 0.67
CA GLN A 159 -2.46 6.53 -0.24
C GLN A 159 -2.51 5.11 0.35
N ILE A 160 -2.70 4.12 -0.52
CA ILE A 160 -2.62 2.70 -0.18
C ILE A 160 -1.59 2.04 -1.06
N LEU A 161 -0.63 1.34 -0.46
CA LEU A 161 0.38 0.53 -1.13
C LEU A 161 0.13 -0.92 -0.73
N THR A 162 -0.08 -1.80 -1.69
CA THR A 162 -0.41 -3.19 -1.34
C THR A 162 0.10 -4.20 -2.33
N THR A 163 0.64 -5.30 -1.80
CA THR A 163 0.91 -6.52 -2.56
C THR A 163 -0.25 -7.49 -2.35
N MET A 164 -0.87 -7.95 -3.43
CA MET A 164 -1.97 -8.91 -3.40
C MET A 164 -1.47 -10.28 -3.85
N HIS A 165 -1.72 -11.32 -3.05
CA HIS A 165 -1.37 -12.71 -3.36
C HIS A 165 -2.64 -13.53 -3.61
N TYR A 166 -3.25 -13.36 -4.79
CA TYR A 166 -4.53 -13.97 -5.13
C TYR A 166 -4.66 -14.29 -6.61
N SER A 167 -5.63 -15.14 -6.96
CA SER A 167 -6.00 -15.33 -8.35
C SER A 167 -6.52 -14.03 -9.00
N PRO A 168 -6.34 -13.84 -10.32
CA PRO A 168 -6.79 -12.63 -11.01
C PRO A 168 -8.27 -12.24 -10.78
N PRO A 169 -9.25 -13.17 -10.75
CA PRO A 169 -10.64 -12.81 -10.45
C PRO A 169 -10.83 -12.24 -9.04
N LYS A 170 -10.07 -12.74 -8.06
CA LYS A 170 -10.12 -12.26 -6.69
C LYS A 170 -9.45 -10.89 -6.60
N MET A 171 -8.30 -10.68 -7.25
CA MET A 171 -7.67 -9.36 -7.36
C MET A 171 -8.63 -8.33 -7.98
N ALA A 172 -9.27 -8.64 -9.10
CA ALA A 172 -10.24 -7.75 -9.75
C ALA A 172 -11.40 -7.35 -8.81
N SER A 173 -11.86 -8.29 -7.97
CA SER A 173 -12.88 -8.01 -6.95
C SER A 173 -12.37 -7.02 -5.89
N LEU A 174 -11.10 -7.13 -5.50
CA LEU A 174 -10.46 -6.19 -4.57
C LEU A 174 -10.27 -4.81 -5.18
N LEU A 175 -9.79 -4.74 -6.43
CA LEU A 175 -9.64 -3.48 -7.17
C LEU A 175 -10.97 -2.72 -7.27
N ASN A 176 -12.08 -3.42 -7.53
CA ASN A 176 -13.41 -2.83 -7.53
C ASN A 176 -13.81 -2.30 -6.13
N LEU A 177 -13.42 -2.98 -5.05
CA LEU A 177 -13.66 -2.51 -3.69
C LEU A 177 -12.93 -1.19 -3.41
N PHE A 178 -11.64 -1.10 -3.73
CA PHE A 178 -10.88 0.14 -3.61
C PHE A 178 -11.50 1.28 -4.45
N SER A 179 -11.85 0.99 -5.71
CA SER A 179 -12.52 1.96 -6.61
C SER A 179 -13.80 2.54 -6.00
N ARG A 180 -14.65 1.70 -5.41
CA ARG A 180 -15.89 2.11 -4.75
C ARG A 180 -15.66 2.96 -3.51
N GLN A 181 -14.53 2.77 -2.83
CA GLN A 181 -14.09 3.58 -1.70
C GLN A 181 -13.36 4.87 -2.11
N GLY A 182 -13.43 5.26 -3.40
CA GLY A 182 -12.86 6.54 -3.87
C GLY A 182 -11.36 6.50 -4.15
N TYR A 183 -10.75 5.31 -4.18
CA TYR A 183 -9.34 5.12 -4.51
C TYR A 183 -9.14 4.95 -6.02
N TRP A 184 -8.10 5.61 -6.51
CA TRP A 184 -7.67 5.53 -7.90
C TRP A 184 -6.31 4.87 -7.97
N LEU A 185 -6.18 3.88 -8.84
CA LEU A 185 -4.92 3.23 -9.13
C LEU A 185 -4.02 4.20 -9.88
N PHE A 186 -2.73 4.24 -9.53
CA PHE A 186 -1.73 5.03 -10.26
C PHE A 186 -0.46 4.25 -10.57
N SER A 187 -0.29 3.06 -10.00
CA SER A 187 0.80 2.14 -10.32
C SER A 187 0.40 0.71 -10.01
N HIS A 188 0.83 -0.23 -10.84
CA HIS A 188 0.80 -1.65 -10.56
C HIS A 188 2.05 -2.34 -11.10
N GLU A 189 2.41 -3.47 -10.51
CA GLU A 189 3.55 -4.28 -10.94
C GLU A 189 3.28 -5.76 -10.66
N ILE A 190 3.26 -6.57 -11.72
CA ILE A 190 3.07 -8.01 -11.64
C ILE A 190 4.43 -8.65 -11.30
N ASP A 191 4.45 -9.59 -10.36
CA ASP A 191 5.67 -10.33 -10.03
C ASP A 191 6.13 -11.17 -11.23
N GLY A 192 7.40 -11.04 -11.59
CA GLY A 192 7.97 -11.69 -12.77
C GLY A 192 8.12 -13.22 -12.66
N MET A 193 7.96 -13.79 -11.46
CA MET A 193 7.98 -15.23 -11.22
C MET A 193 6.60 -15.81 -10.89
N PHE A 194 5.71 -15.02 -10.29
CA PHE A 194 4.40 -15.47 -9.79
C PHE A 194 3.28 -14.54 -10.27
N HIS A 195 2.52 -14.95 -11.29
CA HIS A 195 1.45 -14.12 -11.86
C HIS A 195 0.23 -13.94 -10.94
N ASP A 196 0.18 -14.65 -9.81
CA ASP A 196 -0.80 -14.48 -8.73
C ASP A 196 -0.32 -13.52 -7.63
N ILE A 197 0.80 -12.84 -7.86
CA ILE A 197 1.33 -11.79 -7.00
C ILE A 197 1.43 -10.49 -7.80
N CYS A 198 0.77 -9.45 -7.33
CA CYS A 198 0.80 -8.14 -7.98
C CYS A 198 0.74 -7.03 -6.93
N ALA A 199 1.63 -6.06 -7.06
CA ALA A 199 1.61 -4.86 -6.26
C ALA A 199 0.79 -3.77 -6.92
N PHE A 200 0.09 -2.99 -6.10
CA PHE A 200 -0.77 -1.91 -6.51
C PHE A 200 -0.55 -0.69 -5.61
N SER A 201 -0.63 0.49 -6.20
CA SER A 201 -0.54 1.76 -5.47
C SER A 201 -1.73 2.65 -5.83
N PHE A 202 -2.46 3.09 -4.81
CA PHE A 202 -3.68 3.85 -4.94
C PHE A 202 -3.62 5.17 -4.22
N ILE A 203 -4.34 6.17 -4.74
CA ILE A 203 -4.57 7.45 -4.09
C ILE A 203 -6.07 7.71 -3.94
N HIS A 204 -6.49 8.11 -2.74
CA HIS A 204 -7.86 8.51 -2.50
C HIS A 204 -8.15 9.86 -3.16
N ILE A 205 -9.38 10.07 -3.65
CA ILE A 205 -9.79 11.33 -4.32
C ILE A 205 -9.55 12.58 -3.45
N SER A 206 -9.66 12.47 -2.12
CA SER A 206 -9.35 13.56 -1.19
C SER A 206 -7.86 13.94 -1.13
N GLY A 207 -6.98 13.06 -1.62
CA GLY A 207 -5.55 13.27 -1.73
C GLY A 207 -5.12 13.99 -3.02
N PHE A 208 -5.99 14.09 -4.04
CA PHE A 208 -5.61 14.56 -5.38
C PHE A 208 -4.95 15.93 -5.36
N THR A 209 -5.60 16.93 -4.77
CA THR A 209 -5.05 18.29 -4.69
C THR A 209 -3.74 18.32 -3.92
N ARG A 210 -3.63 17.54 -2.83
CA ARG A 210 -2.47 17.52 -1.95
C ARG A 210 -1.24 16.90 -2.61
N TYR A 211 -1.44 15.85 -3.40
CA TYR A 211 -0.38 15.08 -4.07
C TYR A 211 -0.26 15.40 -5.57
N GLY A 212 -0.95 16.44 -6.06
CA GLY A 212 -0.95 16.81 -7.49
C GLY A 212 -1.41 15.68 -8.40
N ALA A 213 -2.33 14.85 -7.93
CA ALA A 213 -2.84 13.73 -8.68
C ALA A 213 -3.92 14.22 -9.66
N VAL A 214 -3.75 13.91 -10.95
CA VAL A 214 -4.68 14.32 -12.00
C VAL A 214 -5.31 13.07 -12.62
N PRO A 215 -6.65 12.90 -12.54
CA PRO A 215 -7.32 11.75 -13.11
C PRO A 215 -7.18 11.76 -14.64
N LEU A 216 -6.71 10.65 -15.23
CA LEU A 216 -6.63 10.53 -16.69
C LEU A 216 -7.89 9.89 -17.26
N ALA A 217 -8.35 8.80 -16.66
CA ALA A 217 -9.56 8.11 -17.10
C ALA A 217 -10.17 7.23 -16.00
N ARG A 218 -11.49 6.99 -16.09
CA ARG A 218 -12.24 6.14 -15.15
C ARG A 218 -12.84 4.95 -15.89
N PHE A 219 -12.31 3.74 -15.68
CA PHE A 219 -12.73 2.52 -16.39
C PHE A 219 -13.47 1.50 -15.50
N LEU A 220 -13.40 1.63 -14.16
CA LEU A 220 -14.04 0.71 -13.19
C LEU A 220 -15.21 1.35 -12.41
N SER A 221 -16.05 2.15 -13.08
CA SER A 221 -17.24 2.78 -12.49
C SER A 221 -18.50 1.92 -12.59
#